data_AF-A0A963WEA0-F1
#
_entry.id   AF-A0A963WEA0-F1
#
_cell.length_a   1.000
_cell.length_b   1.000
_cell.length_c   1.000
_cell.angle_alpha   90.00
_cell.angle_beta   90.00
_cell.angle_gamma   90.00
#
_symmetry.space_group_name_H-M   'P 1'
#
loop_
_entity.id
_entity.type
_entity.pdbx_description
1 polymer ?
#
loop_
_entity_poly.entity_id
_entity_poly.type
_entity_poly.pdbx_seq_one_letter_code
_entity_poly.pdbx_strand_id
1 'polypeptide(L)'
;LRRGSHPELALPMLKLAVAFGAIAVPVQILVGDQHGLNTLEHQPIKVAAMEAHWRADPPGEGVPLVLFAIPDARAERNDYEIAIPHLGSLILTHSLDGEIQPLTSVPAGDRPPVAPPFFAFRIMVGLGLLMLVLVALSAWAWWRGRLEQAVWLQRGWQLMSPSGFIALLTGWYVTEIGRQPWVVYGQLRTADAVSPNLTGGQVLAS
;
A
#
# COMPACT_ATOMS: atom_id res chain seq x y z
N LEU A 1 26.76 9.14 -14.89
CA LEU A 1 26.18 10.45 -15.32
C LEU A 1 26.61 11.60 -14.41
N ARG A 2 26.02 11.82 -13.21
CA ARG A 2 26.35 12.99 -12.36
C ARG A 2 27.83 13.17 -11.97
N ARG A 3 28.57 12.07 -11.77
CA ARG A 3 30.00 12.11 -11.41
C ARG A 3 30.94 12.13 -12.63
N GLY A 4 30.40 12.16 -13.85
CA GLY A 4 31.19 12.02 -15.08
C GLY A 4 31.84 10.65 -15.28
N SER A 5 31.64 9.69 -14.36
CA SER A 5 32.19 8.34 -14.46
C SER A 5 31.35 7.47 -15.40
N HIS A 6 32.01 6.81 -16.35
CA HIS A 6 31.43 5.89 -17.34
C HIS A 6 30.13 6.39 -18.01
N PRO A 7 30.12 7.60 -18.59
CA PRO A 7 28.93 8.17 -19.23
C PRO A 7 28.40 7.28 -20.37
N GLU A 8 29.31 6.61 -21.10
CA GLU A 8 28.99 5.70 -22.20
C GLU A 8 28.14 4.49 -21.78
N LEU A 9 28.25 4.06 -20.52
CA LEU A 9 27.44 2.97 -19.96
C LEU A 9 26.21 3.49 -19.21
N ALA A 10 26.36 4.60 -18.48
CA ALA A 10 25.34 5.07 -17.54
C ALA A 10 24.07 5.61 -18.24
N LEU A 11 24.20 6.25 -19.41
CA LEU A 11 23.03 6.77 -20.14
C LEU A 11 22.18 5.63 -20.76
N PRO A 12 22.76 4.64 -21.46
CA PRO A 12 22.00 3.46 -21.91
C PRO A 12 21.30 2.73 -20.76
N MET A 13 21.98 2.52 -19.63
CA MET A 13 21.38 1.86 -18.46
C MET A 13 20.19 2.63 -17.90
N LEU A 14 20.30 3.96 -17.79
CA LEU A 14 19.18 4.79 -17.34
C LEU A 14 18.00 4.73 -18.32
N LYS A 15 18.25 4.77 -19.63
CA LYS A 15 17.19 4.64 -20.65
C LYS A 15 16.47 3.29 -20.55
N LEU A 16 17.22 2.20 -20.34
CA LEU A 16 16.63 0.87 -20.15
C LEU A 16 15.79 0.82 -18.87
N ALA A 17 16.27 1.38 -17.76
CA ALA A 17 15.50 1.47 -16.52
C ALA A 17 14.21 2.27 -16.68
N VAL A 18 14.27 3.40 -17.38
CA VAL A 18 13.09 4.22 -17.71
C VAL A 18 12.11 3.45 -18.58
N ALA A 19 12.59 2.76 -19.63
CA ALA A 19 11.76 1.96 -20.52
C ALA A 19 11.04 0.83 -19.76
N PHE A 20 11.77 0.10 -18.93
CA PHE A 20 11.21 -0.96 -18.09
C PHE A 20 10.19 -0.39 -17.10
N GLY A 21 10.54 0.67 -16.37
CA GLY A 21 9.65 1.32 -15.41
C GLY A 21 8.37 1.83 -16.06
N ALA A 22 8.45 2.39 -17.28
CA ALA A 22 7.30 2.92 -18.02
C ALA A 22 6.26 1.86 -18.38
N ILE A 23 6.64 0.59 -18.36
CA ILE A 23 5.75 -0.55 -18.57
C ILE A 23 5.37 -1.17 -17.23
N ALA A 24 6.37 -1.52 -16.42
CA ALA A 24 6.19 -2.29 -15.19
C ALA A 24 5.38 -1.54 -14.13
N VAL A 25 5.61 -0.23 -13.95
CA VAL A 25 4.92 0.54 -12.89
C VAL A 25 3.43 0.67 -13.17
N PRO A 26 2.96 1.08 -14.38
CA PRO A 26 1.54 1.06 -14.69
C PRO A 26 0.91 -0.33 -14.51
N VAL A 27 1.54 -1.37 -15.07
CA VAL A 27 1.03 -2.75 -14.94
C VAL A 27 0.89 -3.15 -13.48
N GLN A 28 1.88 -2.87 -12.65
CA GLN A 28 1.85 -3.17 -11.22
C GLN A 28 0.70 -2.45 -10.49
N ILE A 29 0.40 -1.20 -10.87
CA ILE A 29 -0.72 -0.45 -10.29
C ILE A 29 -2.06 -1.09 -10.68
N LEU A 30 -2.25 -1.47 -11.95
CA LEU A 30 -3.47 -2.17 -12.38
C LEU A 30 -3.65 -3.51 -11.66
N VAL A 31 -2.56 -4.29 -11.53
CA VAL A 31 -2.60 -5.56 -10.81
C VAL A 31 -2.91 -5.35 -9.32
N GLY A 32 -2.35 -4.30 -8.72
CA GLY A 32 -2.61 -3.93 -7.32
C GLY A 32 -4.08 -3.56 -7.08
N ASP A 33 -4.68 -2.79 -7.99
CA ASP A 33 -6.10 -2.44 -7.96
C ASP A 33 -7.01 -3.68 -8.01
N GLN A 34 -6.74 -4.59 -8.95
CA GLN A 34 -7.45 -5.87 -9.06
C GLN A 34 -7.32 -6.72 -7.78
N HIS A 35 -6.14 -6.76 -7.16
CA HIS A 35 -5.96 -7.43 -5.87
C HIS A 35 -6.73 -6.75 -4.73
N GLY A 36 -6.87 -5.42 -4.78
CA GLY A 36 -7.70 -4.64 -3.86
C GLY A 36 -9.16 -5.07 -3.93
N LEU A 37 -9.74 -5.10 -5.14
CA LEU A 37 -11.11 -5.58 -5.38
C LEU A 37 -11.33 -7.02 -4.91
N ASN A 38 -10.40 -7.91 -5.25
CA ASN A 38 -10.49 -9.31 -4.81
C ASN A 38 -10.44 -9.42 -3.27
N THR A 39 -9.63 -8.58 -2.61
CA THR A 39 -9.54 -8.53 -1.14
C THR A 39 -10.80 -7.97 -0.54
N LEU A 40 -11.44 -6.98 -1.17
CA LEU A 40 -12.72 -6.43 -0.74
C LEU A 40 -13.81 -7.51 -0.75
N GLU A 41 -13.86 -8.35 -1.79
CA GLU A 41 -14.84 -9.42 -1.91
C GLU A 41 -14.64 -10.52 -0.86
N HIS A 42 -13.40 -10.95 -0.61
CA HIS A 42 -13.12 -12.13 0.21
C HIS A 42 -12.73 -11.82 1.67
N GLN A 43 -12.13 -10.66 1.92
CA GLN A 43 -11.62 -10.23 3.23
C GLN A 43 -11.92 -8.74 3.47
N PRO A 44 -13.21 -8.34 3.46
CA PRO A 44 -13.62 -6.93 3.53
C PRO A 44 -13.13 -6.22 4.80
N ILE A 45 -13.07 -6.92 5.94
CA ILE A 45 -12.56 -6.38 7.20
C ILE A 45 -11.08 -5.97 7.10
N LYS A 46 -10.31 -6.64 6.23
CA LYS A 46 -8.92 -6.23 5.96
C LYS A 46 -8.89 -4.87 5.27
N VAL A 47 -9.72 -4.67 4.25
CA VAL A 47 -9.82 -3.39 3.54
C VAL A 47 -10.30 -2.29 4.47
N ALA A 48 -11.30 -2.57 5.32
CA ALA A 48 -11.78 -1.65 6.34
C ALA A 48 -10.66 -1.21 7.30
N ALA A 49 -9.73 -2.11 7.64
CA ALA A 49 -8.57 -1.78 8.46
C ALA A 49 -7.52 -0.95 7.71
N MET A 50 -7.32 -1.17 6.41
CA MET A 50 -6.45 -0.32 5.58
C MET A 50 -6.96 1.12 5.49
N GLU A 51 -8.27 1.30 5.46
CA GLU A 51 -8.91 2.62 5.43
C GLU A 51 -9.22 3.20 6.81
N ALA A 52 -9.00 2.44 7.90
CA ALA A 52 -9.47 2.78 9.24
C ALA A 52 -10.97 3.17 9.26
N HIS A 53 -11.78 2.44 8.51
CA HIS A 53 -13.21 2.65 8.35
C HIS A 53 -13.97 1.96 9.50
N TRP A 54 -14.33 2.75 10.51
CA TRP A 54 -14.91 2.23 11.75
C TRP A 54 -16.38 1.89 11.65
N ARG A 55 -17.20 2.82 11.15
CA ARG A 55 -18.66 2.75 11.12
C ARG A 55 -19.14 2.98 9.69
N ALA A 56 -20.30 2.43 9.36
CA ALA A 56 -20.91 2.63 8.06
C ALA A 56 -21.20 4.12 7.83
N ASP A 57 -20.87 4.59 6.63
CA ASP A 57 -21.25 5.93 6.16
C ASP A 57 -22.74 5.96 5.78
N PRO A 58 -23.40 7.13 5.79
CA PRO A 58 -24.77 7.25 5.33
C PRO A 58 -24.93 6.77 3.87
N PRO A 59 -26.06 6.13 3.52
CA PRO A 59 -26.29 5.65 2.16
C PRO A 59 -26.16 6.78 1.13
N GLY A 60 -25.33 6.58 0.11
CA GLY A 60 -25.10 7.55 -0.97
C GLY A 60 -24.00 8.59 -0.71
N GLU A 61 -23.33 8.57 0.45
CA GLU A 61 -22.17 9.43 0.69
C GLU A 61 -20.84 8.79 0.27
N GLY A 62 -20.84 7.47 0.02
CA GLY A 62 -19.65 6.70 -0.32
C GLY A 62 -18.60 6.72 0.78
N VAL A 63 -17.55 5.91 0.60
CA VAL A 63 -16.47 5.80 1.58
C VAL A 63 -15.41 6.87 1.32
N PRO A 64 -15.04 7.69 2.32
CA PRO A 64 -13.98 8.68 2.14
C PRO A 64 -12.60 8.01 2.07
N LEU A 65 -11.69 8.52 1.23
CA LEU A 65 -10.29 8.11 1.27
C LEU A 65 -9.60 8.86 2.39
N VAL A 66 -9.24 8.16 3.47
CA VAL A 66 -8.53 8.78 4.59
C VAL A 66 -7.08 9.00 4.18
N LEU A 67 -6.62 10.22 3.94
CA LEU A 67 -5.21 10.48 3.60
C LEU A 67 -4.30 10.34 4.83
N PHE A 68 -4.80 10.77 5.99
CA PHE A 68 -4.08 10.70 7.25
C PHE A 68 -5.06 10.60 8.41
N ALA A 69 -4.72 9.81 9.42
CA ALA A 69 -5.42 9.72 10.69
C ALA A 69 -4.51 9.03 11.71
N ILE A 70 -4.87 9.16 12.98
CA ILE A 70 -4.37 8.32 14.06
C ILE A 70 -5.52 7.41 14.50
N PRO A 71 -5.54 6.13 14.06
CA PRO A 71 -6.64 5.23 14.40
C PRO A 71 -6.60 4.84 15.89
N ASP A 72 -7.69 5.10 16.62
CA ASP A 72 -7.90 4.63 17.99
C ASP A 72 -8.86 3.44 17.99
N ALA A 73 -8.29 2.24 18.13
CA ALA A 73 -9.05 1.00 18.17
C ALA A 73 -9.88 0.80 19.44
N ARG A 74 -9.59 1.51 20.53
CA ARG A 74 -10.39 1.44 21.77
C ARG A 74 -11.61 2.34 21.69
N ALA A 75 -11.44 3.53 21.12
CA ALA A 75 -12.53 4.48 20.93
C ALA A 75 -13.32 4.25 19.63
N GLU A 76 -12.88 3.32 18.77
CA GLU A 76 -13.46 3.02 17.46
C GLU A 76 -13.64 4.30 16.62
N ARG A 77 -12.58 5.09 16.53
CA ARG A 77 -12.57 6.35 15.77
C ARG A 77 -11.17 6.70 15.29
N ASN A 78 -11.13 7.67 14.40
CA ASN A 78 -9.90 8.27 13.90
C ASN A 78 -9.70 9.64 14.55
N ASP A 79 -8.55 9.85 15.18
CA ASP A 79 -8.14 11.17 15.65
C ASP A 79 -7.31 11.88 14.56
N TYR A 80 -7.43 13.20 14.45
CA TYR A 80 -6.71 14.02 13.45
C TYR A 80 -6.92 13.56 12.00
N GLU A 81 -8.15 13.21 11.64
CA GLU A 81 -8.49 12.71 10.31
C GLU A 81 -8.43 13.79 9.23
N ILE A 82 -7.77 13.46 8.12
CA ILE A 82 -7.78 14.19 6.86
C ILE A 82 -8.26 13.22 5.80
N ALA A 83 -9.45 13.44 5.26
CA ALA A 83 -10.05 12.55 4.28
C ALA A 83 -10.61 13.31 3.08
N ILE A 84 -10.68 12.64 1.93
CA ILE A 84 -11.33 13.13 0.71
C ILE A 84 -12.62 12.34 0.50
N PRO A 85 -13.81 12.98 0.55
CA PRO A 85 -15.09 12.33 0.32
C PRO A 85 -15.16 11.62 -1.03
N HIS A 86 -15.89 10.49 -1.11
CA HIS A 86 -16.10 9.66 -2.31
C HIS A 86 -14.86 9.07 -3.00
N LEU A 87 -13.64 9.47 -2.61
CA LEU A 87 -12.43 9.00 -3.26
C LEU A 87 -12.11 7.56 -2.87
N GLY A 88 -12.48 7.14 -1.65
CA GLY A 88 -12.28 5.79 -1.16
C GLY A 88 -13.18 4.80 -1.90
N SER A 89 -14.46 5.13 -2.04
CA SER A 89 -15.41 4.35 -2.85
C SER A 89 -14.98 4.31 -4.33
N LEU A 90 -14.58 5.43 -4.92
CA LEU A 90 -14.13 5.44 -6.32
C LEU A 90 -12.95 4.47 -6.57
N ILE A 91 -12.01 4.37 -5.63
CA ILE A 91 -10.84 3.50 -5.75
C ILE A 91 -11.18 2.06 -5.39
N LEU A 92 -11.94 1.83 -4.32
CA LEU A 92 -12.17 0.48 -3.77
C LEU A 92 -13.33 -0.26 -4.41
N THR A 93 -14.33 0.45 -4.95
CA THR A 93 -15.53 -0.15 -5.53
C THR A 93 -15.76 0.26 -6.98
N HIS A 94 -14.96 1.19 -7.52
CA HIS A 94 -15.19 1.80 -8.84
C HIS A 94 -16.55 2.49 -8.98
N SER A 95 -17.12 2.94 -7.87
CA SER A 95 -18.38 3.68 -7.83
C SER A 95 -18.30 4.81 -6.80
N LEU A 96 -18.94 5.96 -7.08
CA LEU A 96 -18.91 7.11 -6.16
C LEU A 96 -19.65 6.82 -4.84
N ASP A 97 -20.67 5.97 -4.91
CA ASP A 97 -21.57 5.67 -3.78
C ASP A 97 -21.31 4.27 -3.21
N GLY A 98 -20.19 3.64 -3.55
CA GLY A 98 -19.87 2.31 -3.06
C GLY A 98 -19.62 2.29 -1.56
N GLU A 99 -20.12 1.24 -0.92
CA GLU A 99 -19.99 1.00 0.51
C GLU A 99 -19.01 -0.16 0.74
N ILE A 100 -18.24 -0.07 1.82
CA ILE A 100 -17.42 -1.18 2.31
C ILE A 100 -17.90 -1.59 3.69
N GLN A 101 -17.66 -2.84 4.07
CA GLN A 101 -18.04 -3.32 5.39
C GLN A 101 -17.22 -2.59 6.48
N PRO A 102 -17.86 -1.99 7.51
CA PRO A 102 -17.15 -1.29 8.57
C PRO A 102 -16.52 -2.24 9.58
N LEU A 103 -15.44 -1.81 10.24
CA LEU A 103 -14.78 -2.58 11.30
C LEU A 103 -15.73 -2.96 12.44
N THR A 104 -16.69 -2.09 12.78
CA THR A 104 -17.67 -2.37 13.84
C THR A 104 -18.71 -3.43 13.48
N SER A 105 -18.76 -3.89 12.21
CA SER A 105 -19.68 -4.97 11.82
C SER A 105 -19.28 -6.33 12.39
N VAL A 106 -18.04 -6.50 12.85
CA VAL A 106 -17.54 -7.73 13.49
C VAL A 106 -17.12 -7.47 14.94
N PRO A 107 -17.12 -8.50 15.81
CA PRO A 107 -16.65 -8.38 17.18
C PRO A 107 -15.19 -7.90 17.25
N ALA A 108 -14.84 -7.13 18.28
CA ALA A 108 -13.50 -6.56 18.44
C ALA A 108 -12.36 -7.61 18.41
N GLY A 109 -12.62 -8.83 18.90
CA GLY A 109 -11.66 -9.93 18.88
C GLY A 109 -11.41 -10.54 17.50
N ASP A 110 -12.20 -10.19 16.48
CA ASP A 110 -12.09 -10.69 15.10
C ASP A 110 -11.52 -9.64 14.14
N ARG A 111 -11.24 -8.44 14.64
CA ARG A 111 -10.68 -7.34 13.87
C ARG A 111 -9.16 -7.44 13.83
N PRO A 112 -8.53 -7.17 12.66
CA PRO A 112 -7.09 -6.99 12.60
C PRO A 112 -6.67 -5.72 13.37
N PRO A 113 -5.40 -5.64 13.79
CA PRO A 113 -4.81 -4.36 14.19
C PRO A 113 -4.95 -3.33 13.06
N VAL A 114 -5.45 -2.13 13.36
CA VAL A 114 -5.78 -1.12 12.33
C VAL A 114 -4.57 -0.26 11.95
N ALA A 115 -3.84 0.27 12.93
CA ALA A 115 -2.77 1.22 12.66
C ALA A 115 -1.65 0.68 11.73
N PRO A 116 -1.11 -0.54 11.91
CA PRO A 116 -0.05 -1.03 11.03
C PRO A 116 -0.47 -1.15 9.54
N PRO A 117 -1.57 -1.85 9.17
CA PRO A 117 -1.99 -1.91 7.77
C PRO A 117 -2.42 -0.55 7.23
N PHE A 118 -3.02 0.33 8.04
CA PHE A 118 -3.36 1.70 7.65
C PHE A 118 -2.13 2.49 7.15
N PHE A 119 -1.06 2.54 7.94
CA PHE A 119 0.16 3.27 7.54
C PHE A 119 0.93 2.55 6.44
N ALA A 120 1.03 1.22 6.52
CA ALA A 120 1.73 0.42 5.52
C ALA A 120 1.08 0.57 4.13
N PHE A 121 -0.25 0.57 4.05
CA PHE A 121 -0.98 0.78 2.79
C PHE A 121 -0.66 2.14 2.17
N ARG A 122 -0.65 3.22 2.98
CA ARG A 122 -0.33 4.58 2.52
C ARG A 122 1.11 4.72 2.03
N ILE A 123 2.07 4.11 2.73
CA ILE A 123 3.47 4.12 2.29
C ILE A 123 3.61 3.33 0.97
N MET A 124 2.97 2.17 0.86
CA MET A 124 3.00 1.34 -0.33
C MET A 124 2.43 2.07 -1.55
N VAL A 125 1.21 2.60 -1.45
CA VAL A 125 0.54 3.33 -2.53
C VAL A 125 1.28 4.62 -2.85
N GLY A 126 1.71 5.36 -1.83
CA GLY A 126 2.48 6.60 -1.98
C GLY A 126 3.78 6.38 -2.75
N LEU A 127 4.54 5.32 -2.42
CA LEU A 127 5.74 4.95 -3.18
C LEU A 127 5.40 4.51 -4.60
N GLY A 128 4.32 3.75 -4.80
CA GLY A 128 3.82 3.37 -6.12
C GLY A 128 3.57 4.57 -7.03
N LEU A 129 2.84 5.57 -6.52
CA LEU A 129 2.55 6.81 -7.23
C LEU A 129 3.81 7.66 -7.46
N LEU A 130 4.71 7.76 -6.48
CA LEU A 130 5.99 8.47 -6.64
C LEU A 130 6.86 7.83 -7.73
N MET A 131 6.91 6.49 -7.78
CA MET A 131 7.60 5.76 -8.85
C MET A 131 6.96 6.02 -10.21
N LEU A 132 5.62 6.03 -10.29
CA LEU A 132 4.90 6.35 -11.52
C LEU A 132 5.23 7.75 -12.02
N VAL A 133 5.20 8.75 -11.14
CA VAL A 133 5.54 10.15 -11.48
C VAL A 133 6.99 10.25 -11.95
N LEU A 134 7.94 9.64 -11.23
CA LEU A 134 9.35 9.67 -11.61
C LEU A 134 9.58 9.05 -12.99
N VAL A 135 8.98 7.89 -13.25
CA VAL A 135 9.07 7.18 -14.52
C VAL A 135 8.42 7.99 -15.64
N ALA A 136 7.22 8.53 -15.44
CA ALA A 136 6.50 9.32 -16.44
C ALA A 136 7.29 10.58 -16.82
N LEU A 137 7.80 11.31 -15.84
CA LEU A 137 8.63 12.49 -16.08
C LEU A 137 9.96 12.13 -16.75
N SER A 138 10.53 10.96 -16.44
CA SER A 138 11.75 10.47 -17.09
C SER A 138 11.51 10.05 -18.54
N ALA A 139 10.40 9.36 -18.82
CA ALA A 139 10.00 8.99 -20.17
C ALA A 139 9.72 10.25 -21.02
N TRP A 140 9.04 11.24 -20.44
CA TRP A 140 8.82 12.53 -21.09
C TRP A 140 10.12 13.28 -21.37
N ALA A 141 11.03 13.36 -20.38
CA ALA A 141 12.34 13.98 -20.57
C ALA A 141 13.20 13.23 -21.60
N TRP A 142 13.07 11.91 -21.68
CA TRP A 142 13.72 11.10 -22.71
C TRP A 142 13.17 11.42 -24.10
N TRP A 143 11.85 11.47 -24.27
CA TRP A 143 11.22 11.84 -25.53
C TRP A 143 11.62 13.25 -26.01
N ARG A 144 11.85 14.18 -25.08
CA ARG A 144 12.34 15.54 -25.37
C ARG A 144 13.86 15.63 -25.56
N GLY A 145 14.59 14.52 -25.47
CA GLY A 145 16.06 14.49 -25.59
C GLY A 145 16.82 15.14 -24.42
N ARG A 146 16.17 15.37 -23.27
CA ARG A 146 16.72 16.11 -22.12
C ARG A 146 17.04 15.24 -20.89
N LEU A 147 16.83 13.93 -20.96
CA LEU A 147 17.03 13.01 -19.82
C LEU A 147 18.44 13.11 -19.20
N GLU A 148 19.48 13.24 -20.03
CA GLU A 148 20.87 13.35 -19.57
C GLU A 148 21.15 14.66 -18.83
N GLN A 149 20.44 15.74 -19.15
CA GLN A 149 20.63 17.07 -18.57
C GLN A 149 19.79 17.26 -17.31
N ALA A 150 18.75 16.44 -17.12
CA ALA A 150 17.84 16.52 -15.98
C ALA A 150 18.45 15.93 -14.69
N VAL A 151 19.33 16.70 -14.04
CA VAL A 151 20.03 16.28 -12.81
C VAL A 151 19.05 15.91 -11.68
N TRP A 152 17.90 16.59 -11.60
CA TRP A 152 16.87 16.30 -10.60
C TRP A 152 16.25 14.92 -10.80
N LEU A 153 16.01 14.49 -12.05
CA LEU A 153 15.54 13.13 -12.35
C LEU A 153 16.58 12.09 -11.96
N GLN A 154 17.85 12.34 -12.28
CA GLN A 154 18.95 11.44 -11.90
C GLN A 154 19.07 11.30 -10.37
N ARG A 155 18.84 12.38 -9.61
CA ARG A 155 18.72 12.33 -8.15
C ARG A 155 17.49 11.54 -7.70
N GLY A 156 16.36 11.72 -8.38
CA GLY A 156 15.14 10.95 -8.12
C GLY A 156 15.37 9.45 -8.22
N TRP A 157 15.99 8.97 -9.30
CA TRP A 157 16.34 7.55 -9.47
C TRP A 157 17.30 7.03 -8.39
N GLN A 158 18.24 7.86 -7.92
CA GLN A 158 19.14 7.51 -6.81
C GLN A 158 18.36 7.39 -5.49
N LEU A 159 17.48 8.35 -5.19
CA LEU A 159 16.68 8.36 -3.96
C LEU A 159 15.61 7.26 -3.95
N MET A 160 15.11 6.86 -5.12
CA MET A 160 14.15 5.77 -5.28
C MET A 160 14.80 4.38 -5.33
N SER A 161 16.13 4.26 -5.28
CA SER A 161 16.78 2.96 -5.28
C SER A 161 16.29 1.99 -4.19
N PRO A 162 16.03 2.41 -2.92
CA PRO A 162 15.45 1.53 -1.90
C PRO A 162 13.91 1.40 -1.98
N SER A 163 13.22 2.19 -2.81
CA SER A 163 11.74 2.27 -2.75
C SER A 163 11.07 0.94 -3.06
N GLY A 164 11.61 0.15 -3.99
CA GLY A 164 11.07 -1.17 -4.33
C GLY A 164 11.07 -2.13 -3.13
N PHE A 165 12.12 -2.11 -2.32
CA PHE A 165 12.21 -2.95 -1.12
C PHE A 165 11.25 -2.48 -0.02
N ILE A 166 11.14 -1.15 0.18
CA ILE A 166 10.22 -0.59 1.17
C ILE A 166 8.77 -0.90 0.76
N ALA A 167 8.41 -0.68 -0.51
CA ALA A 167 7.08 -0.97 -1.03
C ALA A 167 6.72 -2.46 -0.88
N LEU A 168 7.67 -3.36 -1.14
CA LEU A 168 7.51 -4.80 -0.94
C LEU A 168 7.20 -5.12 0.53
N LEU A 169 8.01 -4.62 1.48
CA LEU A 169 7.81 -4.86 2.91
C LEU A 169 6.46 -4.32 3.39
N THR A 170 6.10 -3.11 2.97
CA THR A 170 4.81 -2.51 3.35
C THR A 170 3.65 -3.30 2.78
N GLY A 171 3.76 -3.83 1.56
CA GLY A 171 2.75 -4.72 0.98
C GLY A 171 2.57 -6.00 1.80
N TRP A 172 3.67 -6.63 2.20
CA TRP A 172 3.63 -7.79 3.10
C TRP A 172 3.01 -7.46 4.46
N TYR A 173 3.31 -6.29 5.05
CA TYR A 173 2.68 -5.87 6.31
C TYR A 173 1.18 -5.68 6.17
N VAL A 174 0.72 -5.07 5.07
CA VAL A 174 -0.71 -4.93 4.78
C VAL A 174 -1.39 -6.30 4.69
N THR A 175 -0.81 -7.24 3.95
CA THR A 175 -1.43 -8.54 3.70
C THR A 175 -1.43 -9.44 4.93
N GLU A 176 -0.32 -9.48 5.67
CA GLU A 176 -0.09 -10.37 6.81
C GLU A 176 -0.71 -9.84 8.11
N ILE A 177 -0.45 -8.58 8.46
CA ILE A 177 -1.02 -7.99 9.67
C ILE A 177 -2.53 -7.81 9.51
N GLY A 178 -2.97 -7.41 8.32
CA GLY A 178 -4.40 -7.32 8.01
C GLY A 178 -5.13 -8.65 7.99
N ARG A 179 -4.42 -9.80 7.97
CA ARG A 179 -5.02 -11.14 8.09
C ARG A 179 -5.27 -11.55 9.55
N GLN A 180 -4.58 -10.94 10.50
CA GLN A 180 -4.81 -11.19 11.93
C GLN A 180 -6.28 -10.93 12.28
N PRO A 181 -6.88 -11.68 13.21
CA PRO A 181 -6.29 -12.73 14.05
C PRO A 181 -6.26 -14.13 13.41
N TRP A 182 -6.38 -14.24 12.09
CA TRP A 182 -6.53 -15.53 11.39
C TRP A 182 -5.21 -16.01 10.76
N VAL A 183 -4.94 -17.32 10.85
CA VAL A 183 -3.95 -18.00 10.00
C VAL A 183 -4.63 -18.45 8.72
N VAL A 184 -5.75 -19.16 8.88
CA VAL A 184 -6.68 -19.52 7.82
C VAL A 184 -7.95 -18.73 8.07
N TYR A 185 -8.27 -17.82 7.15
CA TYR A 185 -9.34 -16.84 7.32
C TYR A 185 -10.67 -17.52 7.66
N GLY A 186 -11.27 -17.14 8.80
CA GLY A 186 -12.54 -17.69 9.30
C GLY A 186 -12.50 -19.13 9.79
N GLN A 187 -11.33 -19.80 9.80
CA GLN A 187 -11.21 -21.22 10.16
C GLN A 187 -10.26 -21.46 11.34
N LEU A 188 -9.07 -20.84 11.33
CA LEU A 188 -8.03 -21.06 12.34
C LEU A 188 -7.45 -19.73 12.82
N ARG A 189 -7.52 -19.50 14.14
CA ARG A 189 -6.91 -18.32 14.77
C ARG A 189 -5.42 -18.50 14.97
N THR A 190 -4.69 -17.39 15.02
CA THR A 190 -3.24 -17.35 15.25
C THR A 190 -2.86 -17.84 16.64
N ALA A 191 -3.70 -17.60 17.65
CA ALA A 191 -3.51 -18.12 18.99
C ALA A 191 -3.55 -19.66 19.05
N ASP A 192 -4.38 -20.30 18.21
CA ASP A 192 -4.60 -21.75 18.20
C ASP A 192 -3.58 -22.49 17.32
N ALA A 193 -2.77 -21.76 16.54
CA ALA A 193 -1.79 -22.32 15.61
C ALA A 193 -0.38 -22.51 16.22
N VAL A 194 -0.19 -22.15 17.49
CA VAL A 194 1.09 -22.28 18.19
C VAL A 194 1.30 -23.73 18.64
N SER A 195 2.52 -24.26 18.45
CA SER A 195 2.84 -25.62 18.90
C SER A 195 2.75 -25.72 20.42
N PRO A 196 1.99 -26.70 20.97
CA PRO A 196 1.78 -26.82 22.41
C PRO A 196 3.06 -27.16 23.19
N ASN A 197 4.11 -27.65 22.52
CA ASN A 197 5.37 -28.05 23.13
C ASN A 197 6.47 -26.97 23.03
N LEU A 198 6.20 -25.82 22.41
CA LEU A 198 7.17 -24.72 22.27
C LEU A 198 7.13 -23.79 23.49
N THR A 199 8.27 -23.61 24.15
CA THR A 199 8.42 -22.63 25.23
C THR A 199 8.97 -21.30 24.70
N GLY A 200 8.63 -20.19 25.36
CA GLY A 200 9.13 -18.86 24.97
C GLY A 200 10.67 -18.76 24.96
N GLY A 201 11.36 -19.51 25.83
CA GLY A 201 12.82 -19.56 25.85
C GLY A 201 13.43 -20.24 24.63
N GLN A 202 12.76 -21.27 24.08
CA GLN A 202 13.21 -21.95 22.86
C GLN A 202 13.04 -21.06 21.63
N VAL A 203 11.96 -20.26 21.58
CA VAL A 203 11.71 -19.30 20.50
C VAL A 203 12.72 -18.16 20.50
N LEU A 204 13.13 -17.69 21.67
CA LEU A 204 14.12 -16.60 21.78
C LEU A 204 15.56 -17.04 21.42
N ALA A 205 15.87 -18.33 21.54
CA ALA A 205 17.21 -18.86 21.34
C ALA A 205 17.45 -19.42 19.92
N SER A 206 16.41 -19.56 19.09
CA SER A 206 16.47 -20.02 17.70
C SER A 206 16.74 -18.87 16.72
#